data_AF-A0A2V8YZS8-F1
#
_entry.id   AF-A0A2V8YZS8-F1
#
_cell.length_a   1.000
_cell.length_b   1.000
_cell.length_c   1.000
_cell.angle_alpha   90.00
_cell.angle_beta   90.00
_cell.angle_gamma   90.00
#
_symmetry.space_group_name_H-M   'P 1'
#
loop_
_entity.id
_entity.type
_entity.pdbx_description
1 polymer ?
#
loop_
_entity_poly.entity_id
_entity_poly.type
_entity_poly.pdbx_seq_one_letter_code
_entity_poly.pdbx_strand_id
1 'polypeptide(L)'
;MVYEQPVVLRWGSPREFLNLFFSKPGEARGTEDWRVQKLRNLIDSDPACARRGLDEMCRQLGLCISGRQARRLFKACTGLGIKEYVKKRRLDLAARQLRTTDAPVKAVAIDSGYRHVRNFTRCFLKQFHVSPNDFRKIWRYKDVAA
;
A
#
# COMPACT_ATOMS: atom_id res chain seq x y z
N MET A 1 -30.21 8.14 11.87
CA MET A 1 -28.98 7.53 11.31
C MET A 1 -27.86 8.55 11.46
N VAL A 2 -27.08 8.45 12.53
CA VAL A 2 -25.93 9.33 12.76
C VAL A 2 -24.80 8.79 11.88
N TYR A 3 -24.53 9.46 10.76
CA TYR A 3 -23.31 9.20 10.00
C TYR A 3 -22.15 9.72 10.86
N GLU A 4 -21.53 8.85 11.65
CA GLU A 4 -20.23 9.15 12.24
C GLU A 4 -19.29 9.50 11.09
N GLN A 5 -18.77 10.74 11.13
CA GLN A 5 -17.92 11.26 10.07
C GLN A 5 -16.72 10.31 9.86
N PRO A 6 -16.45 9.85 8.62
CA PRO A 6 -15.31 8.99 8.36
C PRO A 6 -14.03 9.68 8.80
N VAL A 7 -13.16 8.96 9.55
CA VAL A 7 -11.90 9.45 10.15
C VAL A 7 -11.04 10.26 9.17
N VAL A 8 -11.15 9.99 7.87
CA VAL A 8 -10.51 10.72 6.77
C VAL A 8 -10.85 12.22 6.74
N LEU A 9 -12.00 12.64 7.27
CA LEU A 9 -12.46 14.03 7.32
C LEU A 9 -11.90 14.82 8.51
N ARG A 10 -11.34 14.15 9.53
CA ARG A 10 -10.80 14.83 10.73
C ARG A 10 -9.40 15.43 10.51
N TRP A 11 -8.76 15.17 9.38
CA TRP A 11 -7.35 15.52 9.12
C TRP A 11 -7.15 16.62 8.07
N GLY A 12 -8.06 17.61 7.99
CA GLY A 12 -7.90 18.78 7.11
C GLY A 12 -8.06 18.45 5.61
N SER A 13 -7.13 17.66 5.05
CA SER A 13 -7.16 17.15 3.69
C SER A 13 -6.81 15.66 3.62
N PRO A 14 -7.54 14.85 2.82
CA PRO A 14 -7.12 13.51 2.46
C PRO A 14 -5.70 13.45 1.89
N ARG A 15 -5.16 14.53 1.31
CA ARG A 15 -3.74 14.59 0.89
C ARG A 15 -2.77 14.56 2.08
N GLU A 16 -3.12 15.14 3.22
CA GLU A 16 -2.32 15.09 4.45
C GLU A 16 -2.42 13.73 5.14
N PHE A 17 -3.62 13.14 5.19
CA PHE A 17 -3.82 11.72 5.56
C PHE A 17 -2.89 10.83 4.74
N LEU A 18 -2.92 11.03 3.43
CA LEU A 18 -2.13 10.27 2.48
C LEU A 18 -0.64 10.56 2.69
N ASN A 19 -0.18 11.80 2.86
CA ASN A 19 1.22 12.10 3.17
C ASN A 19 1.67 11.50 4.50
N LEU A 20 0.84 11.43 5.54
CA LEU A 20 1.16 10.74 6.79
C LEU A 20 1.35 9.22 6.61
N PHE A 21 0.59 8.61 5.70
CA PHE A 21 0.73 7.20 5.33
C PHE A 21 1.75 6.93 4.19
N PHE A 22 2.07 7.95 3.40
CA PHE A 22 2.94 7.92 2.21
C PHE A 22 4.28 8.61 2.42
N SER A 23 4.52 9.17 3.62
CA SER A 23 5.82 9.68 4.05
C SER A 23 6.85 8.59 3.78
N LYS A 24 7.87 8.97 3.00
CA LYS A 24 9.00 8.10 2.68
C LYS A 24 9.49 7.47 4.00
N PRO A 25 9.49 6.14 4.14
CA PRO A 25 10.27 5.53 5.20
C PRO A 25 11.73 5.76 4.81
N GLY A 26 12.34 6.85 5.29
CA GLY A 26 13.64 7.28 4.78
C GLY A 26 14.34 8.37 5.60
N GLU A 27 13.71 8.91 6.66
CA GLU A 27 14.39 9.83 7.58
C GLU A 27 14.82 9.15 8.89
N ALA A 28 15.05 7.83 8.87
CA ALA A 28 15.77 7.15 9.94
C ALA A 28 17.26 7.10 9.56
N ARG A 29 18.05 8.00 10.17
CA ARG A 29 19.52 7.92 10.17
C ARG A 29 19.96 6.55 10.67
N GLY A 30 20.69 5.80 9.84
CA GLY A 30 21.38 4.58 10.23
C GLY A 30 21.28 3.48 9.17
N THR A 31 22.27 3.43 8.27
CA THR A 31 22.66 2.24 7.51
C THR A 31 21.49 1.45 6.89
N GLU A 32 20.81 2.02 5.88
CA GLU A 32 19.90 1.24 5.05
C GLU A 32 20.70 0.09 4.40
N ASP A 33 20.45 -1.15 4.83
CA ASP A 33 21.02 -2.33 4.20
C ASP A 33 20.62 -2.33 2.72
N TRP A 34 21.60 -2.27 1.83
CA TRP A 34 21.37 -2.17 0.38
C TRP A 34 20.48 -3.31 -0.14
N ARG A 35 20.46 -4.47 0.54
CA ARG A 35 19.59 -5.61 0.23
C ARG A 35 18.13 -5.28 0.52
N VAL A 36 17.87 -4.61 1.65
CA VAL A 36 16.54 -4.13 2.02
C VAL A 36 16.10 -3.03 1.05
N GLN A 37 17.01 -2.12 0.67
CA GLN A 37 16.71 -1.09 -0.32
C GLN A 37 16.33 -1.71 -1.67
N LYS A 38 17.06 -2.74 -2.12
CA LYS A 38 16.75 -3.49 -3.35
C LYS A 38 15.39 -4.19 -3.27
N LEU A 39 15.07 -4.81 -2.14
CA LEU A 39 13.75 -5.41 -1.89
C LEU A 39 12.63 -4.37 -1.91
N ARG A 40 12.85 -3.20 -1.28
CA ARG A 40 11.88 -2.09 -1.29
C ARG A 40 11.64 -1.58 -2.69
N ASN A 41 12.69 -1.30 -3.45
CA ASN A 41 12.58 -0.80 -4.82
C ASN A 41 11.80 -1.78 -5.71
N LEU A 42 12.01 -3.08 -5.54
CA LEU A 42 11.26 -4.11 -6.27
C LEU A 42 9.76 -4.07 -5.91
N ILE A 43 9.43 -4.02 -4.61
CA ILE A 43 8.04 -3.98 -4.13
C ILE A 43 7.35 -2.68 -4.55
N ASP A 44 8.06 -1.56 -4.53
CA ASP A 44 7.53 -0.25 -4.90
C ASP A 44 7.31 -0.13 -6.42
N SER A 45 8.14 -0.80 -7.23
CA SER A 45 7.99 -0.84 -8.69
C SER A 45 6.83 -1.72 -9.13
N ASP A 46 6.63 -2.86 -8.47
CA ASP A 46 5.49 -3.75 -8.76
C ASP A 46 4.94 -4.40 -7.48
N PRO A 47 3.97 -3.74 -6.82
CA PRO A 47 3.30 -4.30 -5.65
C PRO A 47 2.52 -5.59 -5.94
N ALA A 48 2.12 -5.83 -7.20
CA ALA A 48 1.39 -7.03 -7.61
C ALA A 48 2.35 -8.24 -7.75
N CYS A 49 3.59 -8.02 -8.20
CA CYS A 49 4.63 -9.05 -8.35
C CYS A 49 5.02 -9.72 -7.03
N ALA A 50 4.81 -9.07 -5.88
CA ALA A 50 5.02 -9.65 -4.55
C ALA A 50 4.14 -10.88 -4.21
N ARG A 51 3.37 -11.41 -5.18
CA ARG A 51 2.85 -12.78 -5.15
C ARG A 51 3.95 -13.83 -5.24
N ARG A 52 5.05 -13.55 -5.94
CA ARG A 52 6.22 -14.43 -6.02
C ARG A 52 6.77 -14.59 -4.60
N GLY A 53 7.09 -15.82 -4.21
CA GLY A 53 7.55 -16.13 -2.86
C GLY A 53 8.77 -15.28 -2.47
N LEU A 54 8.97 -15.06 -1.18
CA LEU A 54 10.12 -14.27 -0.69
C LEU A 54 11.47 -14.82 -1.13
N ASP A 55 11.60 -16.14 -1.16
CA ASP A 55 12.80 -16.83 -1.65
C ASP A 55 13.02 -16.66 -3.15
N GLU A 56 11.94 -16.47 -3.92
CA GLU A 56 12.01 -16.21 -5.35
C GLU A 56 12.40 -14.76 -5.63
N MET A 57 11.87 -13.80 -4.86
CA MET A 57 12.31 -12.40 -4.93
C MET A 57 13.80 -12.27 -4.59
N CYS A 58 14.28 -12.99 -3.57
CA CYS A 58 15.71 -12.98 -3.23
C CYS A 58 16.55 -13.54 -4.38
N ARG A 59 16.13 -14.65 -4.99
CA ARG A 59 16.79 -15.24 -6.18
C ARG A 59 16.79 -14.28 -7.37
N GLN A 60 15.65 -13.68 -7.71
CA GLN A 60 15.52 -12.74 -8.82
C GLN A 60 16.42 -11.50 -8.63
N LEU A 61 16.63 -11.06 -7.38
CA LEU A 61 17.50 -9.93 -7.06
C LEU A 61 18.98 -10.30 -6.91
N GLY A 62 19.35 -11.58 -7.06
CA GLY A 62 20.71 -12.07 -6.84
C GLY A 62 21.16 -11.96 -5.38
N LEU A 63 20.22 -12.02 -4.43
CA LEU A 63 20.52 -11.95 -3.01
C LEU A 63 20.80 -13.34 -2.45
N CYS A 64 22.01 -13.55 -1.92
CA CYS A 64 22.42 -14.78 -1.23
C CYS A 64 21.86 -14.87 0.20
N ILE A 65 20.55 -14.62 0.38
CA ILE A 65 19.87 -14.73 1.68
C ILE A 65 18.58 -15.54 1.53
N SER A 66 18.25 -16.30 2.57
CA SER A 66 16.95 -16.99 2.62
C SER A 66 15.80 -16.00 2.83
N GLY A 67 14.59 -16.37 2.42
CA GLY A 67 13.37 -15.59 2.66
C GLY A 67 13.06 -15.39 4.15
N ARG A 68 13.60 -16.23 5.05
CA ARG A 68 13.54 -16.01 6.51
C ARG A 68 14.46 -14.87 6.95
N GLN A 69 15.71 -14.86 6.48
CA GLN A 69 16.67 -13.79 6.77
C GLN A 69 16.21 -12.46 6.18
N ALA A 70 15.72 -12.45 4.94
CA ALA A 70 15.15 -11.27 4.30
C ALA A 70 14.01 -10.65 5.12
N ARG A 71 13.09 -11.47 5.65
CA ARG A 71 12.01 -10.99 6.54
C ARG A 71 12.53 -10.31 7.80
N ARG A 72 13.55 -10.89 8.44
CA ARG A 72 14.12 -10.36 9.68
C ARG A 72 14.85 -9.04 9.41
N LEU A 73 15.68 -9.00 8.37
CA LEU A 73 16.42 -7.80 7.96
C LEU A 73 15.46 -6.68 7.57
N PHE A 74 14.47 -6.97 6.75
CA PHE A 74 13.50 -5.97 6.32
C PHE A 74 12.71 -5.40 7.50
N LYS A 75 12.27 -6.24 8.45
CA LYS A 75 11.59 -5.77 9.66
C LYS A 75 12.50 -4.92 10.54
N ALA A 76 13.77 -5.29 10.67
CA ALA A 76 14.75 -4.52 11.44
C ALA A 76 15.00 -3.13 10.82
N CYS A 77 15.11 -3.04 9.50
CA CYS A 77 15.39 -1.78 8.82
C CYS A 77 14.15 -0.89 8.60
N THR A 78 12.98 -1.48 8.36
CA THR A 78 11.76 -0.71 8.01
C THR A 78 10.76 -0.59 9.17
N GLY A 79 10.99 -1.31 10.27
CA GLY A 79 10.02 -1.47 11.37
C GLY A 79 8.80 -2.34 11.03
N LEU A 80 8.59 -2.67 9.74
CA LEU A 80 7.39 -3.37 9.26
C LEU A 80 7.74 -4.74 8.69
N GLY A 81 6.82 -5.70 8.84
CA GLY A 81 6.95 -6.97 8.15
C GLY A 81 6.76 -6.81 6.64
N ILE A 82 7.55 -7.51 5.81
CA ILE A 82 7.44 -7.47 4.33
C ILE A 82 6.01 -7.66 3.84
N LYS A 83 5.28 -8.64 4.40
CA LYS A 83 3.89 -8.91 4.01
C LYS A 83 2.96 -7.73 4.27
N GLU A 84 3.19 -7.03 5.38
CA GLU A 84 2.42 -5.84 5.73
C GLU A 84 2.79 -4.66 4.83
N TYR A 85 4.08 -4.48 4.56
CA TYR A 85 4.59 -3.47 3.64
C TYR A 85 3.99 -3.64 2.23
N VAL A 86 4.05 -4.86 1.67
CA VAL A 86 3.42 -5.20 0.39
C VAL A 86 1.92 -4.91 0.41
N LYS A 87 1.22 -5.28 1.49
CA LYS A 87 -0.21 -5.01 1.62
C LYS A 87 -0.49 -3.51 1.57
N LYS A 88 0.28 -2.69 2.30
CA LYS A 88 0.16 -1.23 2.28
C LYS A 88 0.41 -0.67 0.88
N ARG A 89 1.46 -1.12 0.18
CA ARG A 89 1.75 -0.69 -1.19
C ARG A 89 0.67 -1.07 -2.21
N ARG A 90 0.08 -2.26 -2.10
CA ARG A 90 -1.06 -2.66 -2.93
C ARG A 90 -2.29 -1.77 -2.70
N LEU A 91 -2.57 -1.44 -1.44
CA LEU A 91 -3.69 -0.57 -1.09
C LEU A 91 -3.44 0.89 -1.53
N ASP A 92 -2.20 1.35 -1.49
CA ASP A 92 -1.78 2.65 -2.03
C ASP A 92 -2.02 2.72 -3.55
N LEU A 93 -1.54 1.72 -4.29
CA LEU A 93 -1.79 1.61 -5.73
C LEU A 93 -3.30 1.65 -6.04
N ALA A 94 -4.10 0.90 -5.29
CA ALA A 94 -5.56 0.90 -5.44
C ALA A 94 -6.17 2.28 -5.16
N ALA A 95 -5.75 2.96 -4.10
CA ALA A 95 -6.25 4.29 -3.76
C ALA A 95 -5.92 5.32 -4.85
N ARG A 96 -4.71 5.25 -5.44
CA ARG A 96 -4.32 6.09 -6.58
C ARG A 96 -5.17 5.81 -7.81
N GLN A 97 -5.40 4.54 -8.14
CA GLN A 97 -6.26 4.14 -9.25
C GLN A 97 -7.72 4.59 -9.05
N LEU A 98 -8.27 4.45 -7.83
CA LEU A 98 -9.63 4.90 -7.52
C LEU A 98 -9.82 6.41 -7.70
N ARG A 99 -8.76 7.20 -7.46
CA ARG A 99 -8.75 8.66 -7.62
C ARG A 99 -8.58 9.10 -9.07
N THR A 100 -7.67 8.44 -9.79
CA THR A 100 -7.23 8.88 -11.13
C THR A 100 -8.02 8.26 -12.27
N THR A 101 -8.77 7.17 -12.01
CA THR A 101 -9.46 6.40 -13.04
C THR A 101 -10.90 6.09 -12.67
N ASP A 102 -11.73 5.88 -13.69
CA ASP A 102 -13.10 5.38 -13.57
C ASP A 102 -13.21 3.85 -13.63
N ALA A 103 -12.08 3.14 -13.57
CA ALA A 103 -12.05 1.69 -13.62
C ALA A 103 -12.97 1.07 -12.54
N PRO A 104 -13.70 -0.02 -12.83
CA PRO A 104 -14.54 -0.66 -11.82
C PRO A 104 -13.70 -1.16 -10.65
N VAL A 105 -14.23 -1.13 -9.42
CA VAL A 105 -13.51 -1.56 -8.20
C VAL A 105 -12.94 -2.97 -8.33
N LYS A 106 -13.62 -3.85 -9.08
CA LYS A 106 -13.15 -5.19 -9.41
C LYS A 106 -11.83 -5.17 -10.19
N ALA A 107 -11.71 -4.32 -11.21
CA ALA A 107 -10.49 -4.18 -12.00
C ALA A 107 -9.35 -3.61 -11.14
N VAL A 108 -9.62 -2.53 -10.41
CA VAL A 108 -8.65 -1.93 -9.46
C VAL A 108 -8.12 -2.96 -8.46
N ALA A 109 -8.99 -3.80 -7.90
CA ALA A 109 -8.58 -4.85 -6.97
C ALA A 109 -7.62 -5.87 -7.62
N ILE A 110 -7.92 -6.28 -8.86
CA ILE A 110 -7.11 -7.23 -9.62
C ILE A 110 -5.75 -6.62 -9.95
N ASP A 111 -5.73 -5.40 -10.48
CA ASP A 111 -4.53 -4.66 -10.86
C ASP A 111 -3.63 -4.39 -9.64
N SER A 112 -4.26 -4.14 -8.48
CA SER A 112 -3.57 -3.99 -7.20
C SER A 112 -3.10 -5.33 -6.59
N GLY A 113 -3.22 -6.45 -7.31
CA GLY A 113 -2.68 -7.75 -6.93
C GLY A 113 -3.59 -8.61 -6.04
N TYR A 114 -4.86 -8.25 -5.83
CA TYR A 114 -5.81 -9.05 -5.06
C TYR A 114 -6.55 -10.06 -5.95
N ARG A 115 -6.58 -11.34 -5.53
CA ARG A 115 -7.34 -12.39 -6.24
C ARG A 115 -8.85 -12.23 -6.10
N HIS A 116 -9.29 -11.76 -4.93
CA HIS A 116 -10.70 -11.70 -4.55
C HIS A 116 -11.06 -10.30 -4.09
N VAL A 117 -12.06 -9.71 -4.72
CA VAL A 117 -12.56 -8.36 -4.41
C VAL A 117 -12.99 -8.25 -2.94
N ARG A 118 -13.64 -9.28 -2.39
CA ARG A 118 -14.06 -9.30 -0.96
C ARG A 118 -12.88 -9.09 0.00
N ASN A 119 -11.74 -9.71 -0.27
CA ASN A 119 -10.54 -9.55 0.55
C ASN A 119 -9.95 -8.15 0.40
N PHE A 120 -9.92 -7.63 -0.83
CA PHE A 120 -9.51 -6.26 -1.11
C PHE A 120 -10.38 -5.27 -0.33
N THR A 121 -11.71 -5.33 -0.47
CA THR A 121 -12.64 -4.41 0.20
C THR A 121 -12.46 -4.42 1.71
N ARG A 122 -12.32 -5.59 2.33
CA ARG A 122 -12.08 -5.70 3.78
C ARG A 122 -10.74 -5.10 4.19
N CYS A 123 -9.68 -5.33 3.43
CA CYS A 123 -8.37 -4.74 3.71
C CYS A 123 -8.35 -3.22 3.49
N PHE A 124 -9.01 -2.75 2.44
CA PHE A 124 -9.13 -1.33 2.12
C PHE A 124 -9.93 -0.59 3.21
N LEU A 125 -11.08 -1.14 3.60
CA LEU A 125 -11.89 -0.59 4.69
C LEU A 125 -11.11 -0.56 6.01
N LYS A 126 -10.34 -1.61 6.33
CA LYS A 126 -9.51 -1.64 7.55
C LYS A 126 -8.40 -0.58 7.54
N GLN A 127 -7.86 -0.24 6.37
CA GLN A 127 -6.74 0.69 6.23
C GLN A 127 -7.19 2.15 6.13
N PHE A 128 -8.25 2.42 5.37
CA PHE A 128 -8.73 3.76 5.07
C PHE A 128 -10.00 4.15 5.82
N HIS A 129 -10.60 3.22 6.58
CA HIS A 129 -11.86 3.40 7.31
C HIS A 129 -13.06 3.79 6.42
N VAL A 130 -12.93 3.65 5.11
CA VAL A 130 -13.99 3.90 4.12
C VAL A 130 -13.99 2.80 3.06
N SER A 131 -15.15 2.57 2.43
CA SER A 131 -15.23 1.61 1.33
C SER A 131 -14.54 2.16 0.07
N PRO A 132 -14.04 1.30 -0.84
CA PRO A 132 -13.45 1.76 -2.11
C PRO A 132 -14.38 2.66 -2.95
N ASN A 133 -15.69 2.37 -2.94
CA ASN A 133 -16.68 3.17 -3.66
C ASN A 133 -16.87 4.54 -2.99
N ASP A 134 -16.98 4.57 -1.66
CA ASP A 134 -17.15 5.84 -0.94
C ASP A 134 -15.89 6.68 -1.02
N PHE A 135 -14.71 6.06 -0.97
CA PHE A 135 -13.43 6.72 -1.21
C PHE A 135 -13.45 7.45 -2.56
N ARG A 136 -13.87 6.78 -3.64
CA ARG A 136 -14.01 7.42 -4.97
C ARG A 136 -14.96 8.61 -4.95
N LYS A 137 -16.13 8.47 -4.31
CA LYS A 137 -17.13 9.55 -4.22
C LYS A 137 -16.59 10.78 -3.47
N ILE A 138 -15.93 10.55 -2.33
CA ILE A 138 -15.33 11.62 -1.52
C ILE A 138 -14.31 12.41 -2.34
N TRP A 139 -13.48 11.72 -3.11
CA TRP A 139 -12.48 12.38 -3.95
C TRP A 139 -13.08 13.14 -5.12
N ARG A 140 -14.06 12.55 -5.82
CA ARG A 140 -14.75 13.25 -6.91
C ARG A 140 -15.54 14.48 -6.46
N TYR A 141 -16.13 14.43 -5.28
CA TYR A 141 -16.81 15.59 -4.70
C TYR A 141 -15.84 16.74 -4.42
N LYS A 142 -14.61 16.43 -3.97
CA LYS A 142 -13.58 17.45 -3.73
C LYS A 142 -13.04 18.10 -5.01
N ASP A 143 -13.02 17.39 -6.15
CA ASP A 143 -12.59 17.97 -7.43
C ASP A 143 -13.65 18.87 -8.08
N VAL A 144 -14.93 18.74 -7.71
CA VAL A 144 -16.03 19.59 -8.21
C VAL A 144 -16.24 20.83 -7.32
N ALA A 145 -15.84 20.76 -6.05
CA ALA A 145 -15.99 21.85 -5.08
C ALA A 145 -14.73 22.73 -4.94
N ALA A 146 -13.70 22.50 -5.76
CA ALA A 146 -12.46 23.28 -5.83
C ALA A 146 -12.38 24.00 -7.18
#